data_AF-A0A7V9SLJ3-F1
#
_entry.id   AF-A0A7V9SLJ3-F1
#
_cell.length_a   1.000
_cell.length_b   1.000
_cell.length_c   1.000
_cell.angle_alpha   90.00
_cell.angle_beta   90.00
_cell.angle_gamma   90.00
#
_symmetry.space_group_name_H-M   'P 1'
#
loop_
_entity.id
_entity.type
_entity.pdbx_description
1 polymer ?
#
loop_
_entity_poly.entity_id
_entity_poly.type
_entity_poly.pdbx_seq_one_letter_code
_entity_poly.pdbx_strand_id
1 'polypeptide(L)'
;CDLVLATDTARFGYPEVKIGFVPAMVMAILRRNTSEKRSFALATQGFEFDAPTAKDFGLINEVFPEESFNEQVNDYVSVYKNVSRSAVVLSKRLLYQMDNMTFETALASGVDINTIARLTDDCQSGIARFLNE
;
A
#
# COMPACT_ATOMS: atom_id res chain seq x y z
N CYS A 1 -2.89 -4.93 4.12
CA CYS A 1 -3.50 -4.56 2.83
C CYS A 1 -2.48 -3.80 2.01
N ASP A 2 -2.59 -3.82 0.68
CA ASP A 2 -1.68 -3.05 -0.20
C ASP A 2 -2.19 -1.62 -0.42
N LEU A 3 -3.52 -1.47 -0.48
CA LEU A 3 -4.23 -0.22 -0.63
C LEU A 3 -5.33 -0.11 0.42
N VAL A 4 -5.59 1.10 0.90
CA VAL A 4 -6.69 1.42 1.80
C VAL A 4 -7.40 2.66 1.27
N LEU A 5 -8.70 2.53 1.03
CA LEU A 5 -9.61 3.60 0.60
C LEU A 5 -10.65 3.77 1.71
N ALA A 6 -11.00 5.00 2.06
CA ALA A 6 -11.90 5.27 3.17
C ALA A 6 -12.99 6.30 2.79
N THR A 7 -14.12 6.24 3.49
CA THR A 7 -15.10 7.33 3.42
C THR A 7 -14.55 8.56 4.14
N ASP A 8 -15.04 9.75 3.79
CA ASP A 8 -14.77 10.99 4.52
C ASP A 8 -15.31 10.97 5.96
N THR A 9 -16.32 10.14 6.24
CA THR A 9 -16.87 9.90 7.58
C THR A 9 -16.08 8.89 8.42
N ALA A 10 -15.11 8.18 7.84
CA ALA A 10 -14.34 7.15 8.55
C ALA A 10 -13.48 7.73 9.67
N ARG A 11 -13.37 6.96 10.77
CA ARG A 11 -12.57 7.28 11.96
C ARG A 11 -11.49 6.21 12.16
N PHE A 12 -10.30 6.67 12.54
CA PHE A 12 -9.12 5.84 12.76
C PHE A 12 -8.54 6.11 14.14
N GLY A 13 -7.86 5.12 14.73
CA GLY A 13 -7.23 5.27 16.03
C GLY A 13 -6.61 3.97 16.53
N TYR A 14 -5.77 4.10 17.55
CA TYR A 14 -5.18 2.98 18.30
C TYR A 14 -5.47 3.17 19.80
N PRO A 15 -6.73 2.95 20.24
CA PRO A 15 -7.18 3.28 21.58
C PRO A 15 -6.71 2.28 22.66
N GLU A 16 -5.97 1.22 22.29
CA GLU A 16 -5.57 0.12 23.17
C GLU A 16 -4.91 0.60 24.48
N VAL A 17 -4.09 1.64 24.40
CA VAL A 17 -3.40 2.22 25.58
C VAL A 17 -4.35 2.78 26.63
N LYS A 18 -5.57 3.19 26.25
CA LYS A 18 -6.58 3.69 27.20
C LYS A 18 -7.07 2.62 28.17
N ILE A 19 -6.92 1.34 27.80
CA ILE A 19 -7.30 0.19 28.63
C ILE A 19 -6.06 -0.58 29.14
N GLY A 20 -4.87 0.01 29.05
CA GLY A 20 -3.62 -0.65 29.43
C GLY A 20 -3.18 -1.75 28.48
N PHE A 21 -3.76 -1.84 27.28
CA PHE A 21 -3.37 -2.80 26.26
C PHE A 21 -2.31 -2.22 25.34
N VAL A 22 -1.32 -3.02 24.97
CA VAL A 22 -0.21 -2.58 24.12
C VAL A 22 -0.59 -2.83 22.65
N PRO A 23 -0.55 -1.83 21.75
CA PRO A 23 -0.78 -2.01 20.31
C PRO A 23 0.44 -2.69 19.64
N ALA A 24 0.77 -3.90 20.10
CA ALA A 24 2.04 -4.57 19.82
C ALA A 24 2.19 -4.96 18.34
N MET A 25 1.23 -5.72 17.81
CA MET A 25 1.32 -6.22 16.43
C MET A 25 1.19 -5.10 15.40
N VAL A 26 0.35 -4.10 15.66
CA VAL A 26 0.13 -3.00 14.73
C VAL A 26 1.30 -2.02 14.69
N MET A 27 2.18 -2.02 15.71
CA MET A 27 3.43 -1.25 15.70
C MET A 27 4.32 -1.61 14.50
N ALA A 28 4.36 -2.89 14.11
CA ALA A 28 5.12 -3.33 12.93
C ALA A 28 4.57 -2.71 11.63
N ILE A 29 3.27 -2.45 11.56
CA ILE A 29 2.59 -1.83 10.41
C ILE A 29 2.78 -0.30 10.45
N LEU A 30 2.55 0.33 11.60
CA LEU A 30 2.73 1.77 11.79
C LEU A 30 4.12 2.25 11.43
N ARG A 31 5.13 1.46 11.81
CA ARG A 31 6.54 1.78 11.56
C ARG A 31 6.91 1.74 10.07
N ARG A 32 6.18 0.97 9.27
CA ARG A 32 6.33 0.90 7.81
C ARG A 32 5.59 2.03 7.10
N ASN A 33 4.45 2.43 7.63
CA ASN A 33 3.57 3.40 6.96
C ASN A 33 3.86 4.86 7.37
N THR A 34 4.51 5.09 8.50
CA THR A 34 4.64 6.43 9.08
C THR A 34 6.04 6.70 9.66
N SER A 35 6.37 7.98 9.86
CA SER A 35 7.59 8.38 10.58
C SER A 35 7.58 7.88 12.03
N GLU A 36 8.77 7.79 12.64
CA GLU A 36 8.95 7.44 14.06
C GLU A 36 8.02 8.19 14.99
N LYS A 37 8.01 9.52 14.87
CA LYS A 37 7.26 10.42 15.74
C LYS A 37 5.75 10.21 15.59
N ARG A 38 5.28 10.01 14.35
CA ARG A 38 3.87 9.71 14.06
C ARG A 38 3.48 8.34 14.62
N SER A 39 4.27 7.30 14.36
CA SER A 39 4.04 5.94 14.90
C SER A 39 3.90 5.97 16.43
N PHE A 40 4.83 6.64 17.11
CA PHE A 40 4.82 6.71 18.57
C PHE A 40 3.59 7.46 19.09
N ALA A 41 3.27 8.63 18.53
CA ALA A 41 2.10 9.40 18.95
C ALA A 41 0.80 8.61 18.74
N LEU A 42 0.62 8.00 17.56
CA LEU A 42 -0.54 7.18 17.22
C LEU A 42 -0.72 6.02 18.21
N ALA A 43 0.37 5.32 18.54
CA ALA A 43 0.32 4.15 19.41
C ALA A 43 0.21 4.47 20.91
N THR A 44 0.50 5.69 21.36
CA THR A 44 0.62 6.01 22.80
C THR A 44 -0.37 7.04 23.32
N GLN A 45 -0.93 7.88 22.45
CA GLN A 45 -1.89 8.92 22.88
C GLN A 45 -3.34 8.43 22.85
N GLY A 46 -3.66 7.37 22.09
CA GLY A 46 -4.98 6.76 22.05
C GLY A 46 -6.10 7.66 21.49
N PHE A 47 -5.76 8.73 20.76
CA PHE A 47 -6.76 9.60 20.14
C PHE A 47 -7.34 8.95 18.87
N GLU A 48 -8.54 9.41 18.50
CA GLU A 48 -9.13 9.13 17.19
C GLU A 48 -8.95 10.32 16.26
N PHE A 49 -8.84 10.05 14.96
CA PHE A 49 -8.67 11.04 13.91
C PHE A 49 -9.49 10.67 12.68
N ASP A 50 -9.71 11.65 11.80
CA ASP A 50 -10.52 11.51 10.59
C ASP A 50 -9.73 10.95 9.39
N ALA A 51 -10.46 10.61 8.32
CA ALA A 51 -9.88 10.07 7.10
C ALA A 51 -8.90 11.04 6.39
N PRO A 52 -9.17 12.35 6.27
CA PRO A 52 -8.18 13.29 5.73
C PRO A 52 -6.85 13.29 6.51
N THR A 53 -6.90 13.25 7.84
CA THR A 53 -5.71 13.13 8.69
C THR A 53 -5.00 11.79 8.47
N ALA A 54 -5.76 10.69 8.35
CA ALA A 54 -5.20 9.37 8.05
C ALA A 54 -4.44 9.34 6.70
N LYS A 55 -4.96 10.05 5.70
CA LYS A 55 -4.32 10.22 4.39
C LYS A 55 -3.03 11.04 4.51
N ASP A 56 -3.04 12.17 5.23
CA ASP A 56 -1.83 12.96 5.50
C ASP A 56 -0.74 12.16 6.24
N PHE A 57 -1.16 11.25 7.11
CA PHE A 57 -0.24 10.37 7.82
C PHE A 57 0.37 9.27 6.94
N GLY A 58 -0.19 9.02 5.75
CA GLY A 58 0.22 7.92 4.87
C GLY A 58 -0.37 6.57 5.25
N LEU A 59 -1.41 6.54 6.08
CA LEU A 59 -2.07 5.30 6.52
C LEU A 59 -3.08 4.76 5.49
N ILE A 60 -3.64 5.66 4.67
CA ILE A 60 -4.58 5.35 3.61
C ILE A 60 -4.19 6.07 2.31
N ASN A 61 -4.67 5.55 1.18
CA ASN A 61 -4.34 6.05 -0.15
C ASN A 61 -5.26 7.20 -0.57
N GLU A 62 -6.57 7.01 -0.41
CA GLU A 62 -7.58 7.98 -0.84
C GLU A 62 -8.80 8.02 0.08
N VAL A 63 -9.48 9.17 0.03
CA VAL A 63 -10.71 9.47 0.78
C VAL A 63 -11.78 9.88 -0.21
N PHE A 64 -12.96 9.25 -0.14
CA PHE A 64 -14.10 9.58 -0.99
C PHE A 64 -15.33 9.91 -0.14
N PRO A 65 -16.24 10.80 -0.59
CA PRO A 65 -17.54 11.01 0.04
C PRO A 65 -18.33 9.72 0.20
N GLU A 66 -18.98 9.55 1.36
CA GLU A 66 -19.78 8.35 1.67
C GLU A 66 -20.85 8.05 0.61
N GLU A 67 -21.54 9.07 0.08
CA GLU A 67 -22.61 8.88 -0.92
C GLU A 67 -22.13 8.30 -2.25
N SER A 68 -20.86 8.49 -2.61
CA SER A 68 -20.28 8.05 -3.89
C SER A 68 -19.13 7.05 -3.70
N PHE A 69 -18.94 6.55 -2.48
CA PHE A 69 -17.79 5.72 -2.10
C PHE A 69 -17.62 4.50 -2.99
N ASN A 70 -18.68 3.72 -3.22
CA ASN A 70 -18.60 2.50 -4.03
C ASN A 70 -18.26 2.77 -5.50
N GLU A 71 -18.81 3.84 -6.07
CA GLU A 71 -18.51 4.25 -7.44
C GLU A 71 -17.05 4.65 -7.58
N GLN A 72 -16.56 5.53 -6.70
CA GLN A 72 -15.18 6.01 -6.75
C GLN A 72 -14.17 4.91 -6.41
N VAL A 73 -14.50 3.98 -5.51
CA VAL A 73 -13.66 2.79 -5.28
C VAL A 73 -13.56 1.95 -6.55
N ASN A 74 -14.68 1.70 -7.25
CA ASN A 74 -14.68 0.93 -8.49
C ASN A 74 -13.83 1.61 -9.57
N ASP A 75 -13.94 2.93 -9.71
CA ASP A 75 -13.14 3.71 -10.64
C ASP A 75 -11.65 3.67 -10.27
N TYR A 76 -11.33 3.84 -8.99
CA TYR A 76 -9.94 3.77 -8.49
C TYR A 76 -9.29 2.42 -8.81
N VAL A 77 -9.99 1.31 -8.56
CA VAL A 77 -9.43 -0.03 -8.81
C VAL A 77 -9.55 -0.46 -10.29
N SER A 78 -10.33 0.26 -11.11
CA SER A 78 -10.52 -0.07 -12.53
C SER A 78 -9.22 -0.02 -13.32
N VAL A 79 -8.23 0.77 -12.87
CA VAL A 79 -6.89 0.85 -13.47
C VAL A 79 -6.23 -0.52 -13.58
N TYR A 80 -6.51 -1.43 -12.63
CA TYR A 80 -5.95 -2.77 -12.62
C TYR A 80 -6.48 -3.68 -13.75
N LYS A 81 -7.57 -3.29 -14.42
CA LYS A 81 -8.07 -3.99 -15.62
C LYS A 81 -7.18 -3.75 -16.84
N ASN A 82 -6.41 -2.65 -16.83
CA ASN A 82 -5.65 -2.17 -17.99
C ASN A 82 -4.13 -2.38 -17.84
N VAL A 83 -3.69 -3.06 -16.78
CA VAL A 83 -2.27 -3.34 -16.51
C VAL A 83 -2.03 -4.85 -16.49
N SER A 84 -0.78 -5.25 -16.73
CA SER A 84 -0.39 -6.66 -16.69
C SER A 84 -0.58 -7.26 -15.30
N ARG A 85 -1.32 -8.37 -15.23
CA ARG A 85 -1.49 -9.13 -13.99
C ARG A 85 -0.15 -9.69 -13.51
N SER A 86 0.66 -10.24 -14.42
CA SER A 86 1.96 -10.81 -14.06
C SER A 86 2.88 -9.74 -13.48
N ALA A 87 2.92 -8.55 -14.09
CA ALA A 87 3.70 -7.41 -13.61
C ALA A 87 3.26 -6.98 -12.21
N VAL A 88 1.97 -6.77 -11.97
CA VAL A 88 1.45 -6.37 -10.64
C VAL A 88 1.80 -7.41 -9.57
N VAL A 89 1.64 -8.70 -9.86
CA VAL A 89 1.97 -9.78 -8.91
C VAL A 89 3.47 -9.81 -8.60
N LEU A 90 4.33 -9.72 -9.62
CA LEU A 90 5.78 -9.71 -9.45
C LEU A 90 6.26 -8.48 -8.68
N SER A 91 5.73 -7.29 -9.02
CA SER A 91 6.02 -6.04 -8.30
C SER A 91 5.62 -6.13 -6.83
N LYS A 92 4.41 -6.62 -6.54
CA LYS A 92 3.94 -6.81 -5.16
C LYS A 92 4.85 -7.74 -4.37
N ARG A 93 5.22 -8.88 -4.95
CA ARG A 93 6.12 -9.85 -4.29
C ARG A 93 7.48 -9.24 -4.00
N LEU A 94 8.08 -8.60 -5.00
CA LEU A 94 9.39 -7.95 -4.85
C LEU A 94 9.36 -6.89 -3.75
N LEU A 95 8.35 -6.01 -3.76
CA LEU A 95 8.18 -4.94 -2.78
C LEU A 95 8.19 -5.48 -1.34
N TYR A 96 7.39 -6.50 -1.05
CA TYR A 96 7.29 -7.06 0.31
C TYR A 96 8.48 -7.95 0.69
N GLN A 97 9.23 -8.49 -0.28
CA GLN A 97 10.45 -9.24 0.01
C GLN A 97 11.61 -8.34 0.46
N MET A 98 11.60 -7.06 0.06
CA MET A 98 12.68 -6.12 0.34
C MET A 98 12.77 -5.66 1.81
N ASP A 99 11.74 -5.88 2.62
CA ASP A 99 11.62 -5.31 3.98
C ASP A 99 12.84 -5.54 4.90
N ASN A 100 13.59 -6.63 4.70
CA ASN A 100 14.76 -6.98 5.51
C ASN A 100 16.04 -7.12 4.67
N MET A 101 16.05 -6.59 3.44
CA MET A 101 17.20 -6.67 2.55
C MET A 101 18.08 -5.43 2.68
N THR A 102 19.40 -5.59 2.48
CA THR A 102 20.26 -4.43 2.21
C THR A 102 19.90 -3.83 0.86
N PHE A 103 20.28 -2.57 0.62
CA PHE A 103 20.03 -1.92 -0.67
C PHE A 103 20.62 -2.74 -1.83
N GLU A 104 21.83 -3.26 -1.68
CA GLU A 104 22.50 -4.10 -2.69
C GLU A 104 21.73 -5.38 -2.97
N THR A 105 21.22 -6.05 -1.92
CA THR A 105 20.44 -7.29 -2.04
C THR A 105 19.07 -7.03 -2.67
N ALA A 106 18.44 -5.90 -2.32
CA ALA A 106 17.18 -5.46 -2.91
C ALA A 106 17.36 -5.15 -4.41
N LEU A 107 18.47 -4.52 -4.78
CA LEU A 107 18.80 -4.24 -6.18
C LEU A 107 19.04 -5.53 -6.97
N ALA A 108 19.80 -6.48 -6.42
CA ALA A 108 20.01 -7.79 -7.03
C ALA A 108 18.69 -8.55 -7.24
N SER A 109 17.84 -8.60 -6.22
CA SER A 109 16.48 -9.17 -6.33
C SER A 109 15.65 -8.50 -7.44
N GLY A 110 15.82 -7.18 -7.62
CA GLY A 110 15.21 -6.43 -8.70
C GLY A 110 15.67 -6.89 -10.10
N VAL A 111 16.95 -7.21 -10.26
CA VAL A 111 17.50 -7.76 -11.52
C VAL A 111 16.90 -9.14 -11.83
N ASP A 112 16.79 -10.01 -10.83
CA ASP A 112 16.22 -11.35 -10.98
C ASP A 112 14.74 -11.27 -11.39
N ILE A 113 13.95 -10.47 -10.68
CA ILE A 113 12.53 -10.26 -11.01
C ILE A 113 12.36 -9.59 -12.38
N ASN A 114 13.24 -8.66 -12.76
CA ASN A 114 13.20 -8.06 -14.09
C ASN A 114 13.43 -9.10 -15.20
N THR A 115 14.39 -10.00 -14.98
CA THR A 115 14.67 -11.11 -15.91
C THR A 115 13.45 -12.02 -16.04
N ILE A 116 12.83 -12.41 -14.91
CA ILE A 116 11.60 -13.23 -14.91
C ILE A 116 10.46 -12.50 -15.62
N ALA A 117 10.25 -11.21 -15.33
CA ALA A 117 9.16 -10.43 -15.91
C ALA A 117 9.23 -10.39 -17.45
N ARG A 118 10.43 -10.25 -18.02
CA ARG A 118 10.66 -10.25 -19.47
C ARG A 118 10.34 -11.58 -20.16
N LEU A 119 10.32 -12.68 -19.41
CA LEU A 119 9.94 -13.99 -19.91
C LEU A 119 8.42 -14.24 -19.86
N THR A 120 7.63 -13.33 -19.28
CA THR A 120 6.17 -13.48 -19.21
C THR A 120 5.50 -13.12 -20.53
N ASP A 121 4.43 -13.84 -20.87
CA ASP A 121 3.60 -13.58 -22.05
C ASP A 121 3.06 -12.14 -22.05
N ASP A 122 2.64 -11.64 -20.89
CA ASP A 122 2.18 -10.25 -20.71
C ASP A 122 3.25 -9.24 -21.14
N CYS A 123 4.51 -9.44 -20.75
CA CYS A 123 5.59 -8.52 -21.09
C CYS A 123 5.93 -8.57 -22.58
N GLN A 124 6.03 -9.77 -23.14
CA GLN A 124 6.29 -9.95 -24.57
C GLN A 124 5.17 -9.35 -25.43
N SER A 125 3.91 -9.61 -25.06
CA SER A 125 2.74 -9.04 -25.74
C SER A 125 2.67 -7.53 -25.57
N GLY A 126 2.98 -7.01 -24.39
CA GLY A 126 3.01 -5.58 -24.10
C GLY A 126 4.06 -4.83 -24.94
N ILE A 127 5.27 -5.39 -25.05
CA ILE A 127 6.34 -4.85 -25.91
C ILE A 127 5.92 -4.91 -27.38
N ALA A 128 5.37 -6.04 -27.84
CA ALA A 128 4.91 -6.18 -29.22
C ALA A 128 3.81 -5.16 -29.55
N ARG A 129 2.83 -4.95 -28.66
CA ARG A 129 1.79 -3.92 -28.85
C ARG A 129 2.41 -2.53 -28.94
N PHE A 130 3.28 -2.17 -27.99
CA PHE A 130 3.93 -0.85 -27.96
C PHE A 130 4.77 -0.54 -29.21
N LEU A 131 5.39 -1.56 -29.83
CA LEU A 131 6.21 -1.38 -31.03
C LEU A 131 5.40 -1.36 -32.34
N ASN A 132 4.16 -1.83 -32.34
CA ASN A 132 3.30 -1.93 -33.52
C ASN A 132 2.15 -0.92 -33.52
N GLU A 133 2.03 -0.11 -32.48
CA GLU A 133 1.19 1.09 -32.39
C GLU A 133 1.99 2.34 -32.84
#